data_AF-A0A4Q3XJU2-F1
#
_entry.id   AF-A0A4Q3XJU2-F1
#
_cell.length_a   1.000
_cell.length_b   1.000
_cell.length_c   1.000
_cell.angle_alpha   90.00
_cell.angle_beta   90.00
_cell.angle_gamma   90.00
#
_symmetry.space_group_name_H-M   'P 1'
#
loop_
_entity.id
_entity.type
_entity.pdbx_description
1 polymer ?
#
loop_
_entity_poly.entity_id
_entity_poly.type
_entity_poly.pdbx_seq_one_letter_code
_entity_poly.pdbx_strand_id
1 'polypeptide(L)'
;MALSPQDEQMLDRALALAALGSLVDPNPRVGCVLVRDEVVVGEGFHAGAGTAHAEAAALAQSGESARGATAFITLEPCTHVGRTPPCAQALIDAGVERVVFVAADPSERAGGGAALLREAGIPVEKASPRFEQSSRALNEGWFFAAEHGRPHVTWKYATTLDGRIAAADGSSRWITGDASRADVHALRARSGAIVVGTGTALTDDPALTARCSAYTGHDPLRVVVGHRDLPADSRLLEPEGEI
;
A
#
# COMPACT_ATOMS: atom_id res chain seq x y z
N MET A 1 -21.80 -13.83 -13.18
CA MET A 1 -22.38 -13.19 -14.39
C MET A 1 -21.35 -12.20 -14.92
N ALA A 2 -21.58 -11.55 -16.06
CA ALA A 2 -20.77 -10.38 -16.38
C ALA A 2 -21.16 -9.25 -15.40
N LEU A 3 -20.17 -8.51 -14.89
CA LEU A 3 -20.41 -7.33 -14.07
C LEU A 3 -21.22 -6.30 -14.86
N SER A 4 -22.14 -5.60 -14.20
CA SER A 4 -22.89 -4.51 -14.82
C SER A 4 -21.97 -3.28 -15.04
N PRO A 5 -22.35 -2.33 -15.92
CA PRO A 5 -21.63 -1.06 -16.03
C PRO A 5 -21.55 -0.28 -14.70
N GLN A 6 -22.57 -0.40 -13.85
CA GLN A 6 -22.56 0.21 -12.52
C GLN A 6 -21.59 -0.51 -11.58
N ASP A 7 -21.54 -1.84 -11.62
CA ASP A 7 -20.57 -2.61 -10.83
C ASP A 7 -19.15 -2.15 -11.13
N GLU A 8 -18.85 -1.98 -12.43
CA GLU A 8 -17.55 -1.49 -12.86
C GLU A 8 -17.27 -0.07 -12.34
N GLN A 9 -18.25 0.82 -12.39
CA GLN A 9 -18.13 2.18 -11.84
C GLN A 9 -17.84 2.16 -10.33
N MET A 10 -18.48 1.26 -9.57
CA MET A 10 -18.28 1.13 -8.13
C MET A 10 -16.91 0.55 -7.79
N LEU A 11 -16.40 -0.37 -8.62
CA LEU A 11 -15.02 -0.88 -8.48
C LEU A 11 -13.99 0.21 -8.81
N ASP A 12 -14.21 1.02 -9.84
CA ASP A 12 -13.35 2.18 -10.15
C ASP A 12 -13.38 3.19 -8.99
N ARG A 13 -14.56 3.41 -8.37
CA ARG A 13 -14.69 4.24 -7.16
C ARG A 13 -13.95 3.64 -5.96
N ALA A 14 -14.06 2.34 -5.72
CA ALA A 14 -13.35 1.65 -4.66
C ALA A 14 -11.83 1.75 -4.85
N LEU A 15 -11.32 1.63 -6.07
CA LEU A 15 -9.90 1.85 -6.39
C LEU A 15 -9.46 3.29 -6.13
N ALA A 16 -10.30 4.28 -6.47
CA ALA A 16 -10.02 5.68 -6.17
C ALA A 16 -9.95 5.94 -4.65
N LEU A 17 -10.82 5.29 -3.86
CA LEU A 17 -10.76 5.33 -2.39
C LEU A 17 -9.51 4.65 -1.84
N ALA A 18 -9.15 3.47 -2.35
CA ALA A 18 -7.92 2.77 -1.98
C ALA A 18 -6.67 3.65 -2.20
N ALA A 19 -6.66 4.45 -3.28
CA ALA A 19 -5.58 5.38 -3.60
C ALA A 19 -5.44 6.56 -2.61
N LEU A 20 -6.31 6.68 -1.60
CA LEU A 20 -6.19 7.65 -0.50
C LEU A 20 -5.47 7.09 0.75
N GLY A 21 -5.29 5.76 0.86
CA GLY A 21 -4.62 5.15 2.01
C GLY A 21 -3.14 5.52 2.12
N SER A 22 -2.45 5.16 3.21
CA SER A 22 -1.01 5.41 3.32
C SER A 22 -0.23 4.79 2.14
N LEU A 23 0.76 5.52 1.62
CA LEU A 23 1.64 5.04 0.53
C LEU A 23 2.69 4.04 1.03
N VAL A 24 3.07 4.15 2.30
CA VAL A 24 4.06 3.30 2.96
C VAL A 24 3.40 2.72 4.20
N ASP A 25 3.00 1.46 4.11
CA ASP A 25 2.29 0.76 5.17
C ASP A 25 2.58 -0.74 5.10
N PRO A 26 2.66 -1.46 6.24
CA PRO A 26 2.69 -2.92 6.22
C PRO A 26 1.39 -3.55 5.69
N ASN A 27 0.27 -2.84 5.73
CA ASN A 27 -1.02 -3.29 5.24
C ASN A 27 -1.27 -2.82 3.80
N PRO A 28 -2.10 -3.54 3.03
CA PRO A 28 -2.46 -3.12 1.68
C PRO A 28 -3.40 -1.91 1.71
N ARG A 29 -3.31 -1.09 0.68
CA ARG A 29 -4.29 -0.04 0.36
C ARG A 29 -5.55 -0.71 -0.18
N VAL A 30 -6.63 -0.62 0.58
CA VAL A 30 -7.93 -1.21 0.24
C VAL A 30 -9.00 -0.13 0.25
N GLY A 31 -9.95 -0.23 -0.68
CA GLY A 31 -11.16 0.58 -0.74
C GLY A 31 -12.39 -0.30 -0.80
N CYS A 32 -13.50 0.19 -0.25
CA CYS A 32 -14.79 -0.48 -0.18
C CYS A 32 -15.92 0.52 -0.45
N VAL A 33 -16.87 0.12 -1.28
CA VAL A 33 -18.13 0.85 -1.53
C VAL A 33 -19.29 -0.10 -1.27
N LEU A 34 -20.29 0.35 -0.53
CA LEU A 34 -21.55 -0.34 -0.28
C LEU A 34 -22.66 0.36 -1.06
N VAL A 35 -23.38 -0.40 -1.89
CA VAL A 35 -24.48 0.11 -2.71
C VAL A 35 -25.76 -0.64 -2.40
N ARG A 36 -26.85 0.08 -2.19
CA ARG A 36 -28.18 -0.48 -2.01
C ARG A 36 -29.16 0.31 -2.87
N ASP A 37 -30.04 -0.39 -3.57
CA ASP A 37 -31.05 0.24 -4.44
C ASP A 37 -30.43 1.27 -5.40
N GLU A 38 -29.28 0.92 -6.00
CA GLU A 38 -28.49 1.79 -6.90
C GLU A 38 -27.83 3.03 -6.24
N VAL A 39 -27.96 3.18 -4.93
CA VAL A 39 -27.43 4.32 -4.15
C VAL A 39 -26.24 3.88 -3.32
N VAL A 40 -25.17 4.67 -3.35
CA VAL A 40 -24.02 4.49 -2.44
C VAL A 40 -24.47 4.82 -1.02
N VAL A 41 -24.45 3.82 -0.13
CA VAL A 41 -24.83 3.94 1.28
C VAL A 41 -23.62 3.99 2.21
N GLY A 42 -22.43 3.60 1.74
CA GLY A 42 -21.20 3.68 2.49
C GLY A 42 -19.96 3.58 1.61
N GLU A 43 -18.91 4.25 2.04
CA GLU A 43 -17.59 4.31 1.41
C GLU A 43 -16.53 4.22 2.51
N GLY A 44 -15.46 3.49 2.24
CA GLY A 44 -14.37 3.30 3.17
C GLY A 44 -13.07 3.01 2.47
N PHE A 45 -11.97 3.40 3.12
CA PHE A 45 -10.63 3.01 2.72
C PHE A 45 -9.76 2.78 3.96
N HIS A 46 -8.72 1.96 3.81
CA HIS A 46 -7.74 1.78 4.87
C HIS A 46 -6.77 2.96 4.89
N ALA A 47 -6.84 3.81 5.93
CA ALA A 47 -6.00 5.00 6.04
C ALA A 47 -4.55 4.68 6.45
N GLY A 48 -4.32 3.57 7.15
CA GLY A 48 -2.99 3.05 7.49
C GLY A 48 -3.02 2.12 8.71
N ALA A 49 -1.87 1.56 9.06
CA ALA A 49 -1.74 0.57 10.12
C ALA A 49 -2.36 1.05 11.44
N GLY A 50 -3.33 0.28 11.95
CA GLY A 50 -4.05 0.59 13.18
C GLY A 50 -5.37 1.36 12.97
N THR A 51 -5.67 1.84 11.76
CA THR A 51 -7.00 2.33 11.42
C THR A 51 -7.92 1.19 10.98
N ALA A 52 -9.22 1.46 10.88
CA ALA A 52 -10.18 0.51 10.33
C ALA A 52 -9.78 0.03 8.93
N HIS A 53 -10.11 -1.22 8.60
CA HIS A 53 -10.09 -1.70 7.22
C HIS A 53 -11.19 -1.00 6.41
N ALA A 54 -11.09 -1.07 5.08
CA ALA A 54 -12.01 -0.37 4.18
C ALA A 54 -13.47 -0.81 4.39
N GLU A 55 -13.69 -2.11 4.55
CA GLU A 55 -15.02 -2.70 4.77
C GLU A 55 -15.60 -2.24 6.11
N ALA A 56 -14.81 -2.25 7.17
CA ALA A 56 -15.24 -1.76 8.48
C ALA A 56 -15.59 -0.26 8.46
N ALA A 57 -14.80 0.55 7.74
CA ALA A 57 -15.08 1.97 7.56
C ALA A 57 -16.37 2.21 6.76
N ALA A 58 -16.59 1.47 5.67
CA ALA A 58 -17.80 1.57 4.85
C ALA A 58 -19.05 1.10 5.62
N LEU A 59 -18.93 0.03 6.40
CA LEU A 59 -20.00 -0.48 7.27
C LEU A 59 -20.35 0.52 8.38
N ALA A 60 -19.33 1.13 9.01
CA ALA A 60 -19.54 2.15 10.03
C ALA A 60 -20.27 3.38 9.46
N GLN A 61 -19.98 3.78 8.21
CA GLN A 61 -20.67 4.89 7.56
C GLN A 61 -22.12 4.54 7.17
N SER A 62 -22.36 3.31 6.69
CA SER A 62 -23.67 2.90 6.17
C SER A 62 -24.66 2.50 7.26
N GLY A 63 -24.19 2.00 8.40
CA GLY A 63 -25.05 1.54 9.49
C GLY A 63 -26.05 0.48 9.01
N GLU A 64 -27.32 0.61 9.41
CA GLU A 64 -28.40 -0.32 9.00
C GLU A 64 -28.65 -0.36 7.49
N SER A 65 -28.21 0.65 6.75
CA SER A 65 -28.33 0.67 5.28
C SER A 65 -27.43 -0.35 4.59
N ALA A 66 -26.45 -0.94 5.29
CA ALA A 66 -25.62 -2.03 4.79
C ALA A 66 -26.42 -3.32 4.53
N ARG A 67 -27.52 -3.53 5.27
CA ARG A 67 -28.36 -4.70 5.11
C ARG A 67 -29.03 -4.66 3.73
N GLY A 68 -28.82 -5.72 2.95
CA GLY A 68 -29.28 -5.80 1.57
C GLY A 68 -28.38 -5.10 0.54
N ALA A 69 -27.23 -4.56 0.96
CA ALA A 69 -26.31 -3.90 0.04
C ALA A 69 -25.45 -4.91 -0.75
N THR A 70 -24.89 -4.45 -1.87
CA THR A 70 -23.73 -5.06 -2.53
C THR A 70 -22.45 -4.36 -2.07
N ALA A 71 -21.42 -5.13 -1.71
CA ALA A 71 -20.10 -4.60 -1.38
C ALA A 71 -19.12 -4.74 -2.56
N PHE A 72 -18.47 -3.65 -2.93
CA PHE A 72 -17.41 -3.59 -3.95
C PHE A 72 -16.07 -3.31 -3.29
N ILE A 73 -15.12 -4.24 -3.38
CA ILE A 73 -13.91 -4.25 -2.51
C ILE A 73 -12.66 -4.48 -3.35
N THR A 74 -11.59 -3.70 -3.15
CA THR A 74 -10.39 -3.79 -4.00
C THR A 74 -9.45 -4.95 -3.68
N LEU A 75 -9.67 -5.65 -2.57
CA LEU A 75 -8.95 -6.84 -2.14
C LEU A 75 -9.94 -7.80 -1.47
N GLU A 76 -9.64 -9.09 -1.48
CA GLU A 76 -10.45 -10.10 -0.79
C GLU A 76 -10.60 -9.74 0.70
N PRO A 77 -11.82 -9.78 1.26
CA PRO A 77 -12.04 -9.48 2.67
C PRO A 77 -11.29 -10.44 3.59
N CYS A 78 -10.62 -9.91 4.61
CA CYS A 78 -9.82 -10.75 5.49
C CYS A 78 -10.66 -11.68 6.38
N THR A 79 -10.11 -12.85 6.69
CA THR A 79 -10.68 -13.86 7.61
C THR A 79 -10.01 -13.89 8.98
N HIS A 80 -8.82 -13.32 9.12
CA HIS A 80 -8.08 -13.34 10.37
C HIS A 80 -8.61 -12.32 11.38
N VAL A 81 -8.47 -12.66 12.65
CA VAL A 81 -8.61 -11.70 13.74
C VAL A 81 -7.29 -10.94 13.88
N GLY A 82 -7.33 -9.64 13.57
CA GLY A 82 -6.21 -8.72 13.75
C GLY A 82 -6.41 -7.84 14.99
N ARG A 83 -6.20 -6.52 14.81
CA ARG A 83 -6.62 -5.51 15.80
C ARG A 83 -8.14 -5.24 15.73
N THR A 84 -8.75 -5.54 14.59
CA THR A 84 -10.20 -5.48 14.34
C THR A 84 -10.75 -6.88 14.06
N PRO A 85 -12.06 -7.10 14.25
CA PRO A 85 -12.73 -8.32 13.78
C PRO A 85 -12.54 -8.56 12.27
N PRO A 86 -12.66 -9.82 11.79
CA PRO A 86 -12.50 -10.15 10.37
C PRO A 86 -13.53 -9.44 9.49
N CYS A 87 -13.09 -8.85 8.38
CA CYS A 87 -13.98 -8.12 7.46
C CYS A 87 -15.03 -9.04 6.84
N ALA A 88 -14.67 -10.28 6.50
CA ALA A 88 -15.61 -11.24 5.94
C ALA A 88 -16.78 -11.52 6.91
N GLN A 89 -16.48 -11.72 8.21
CA GLN A 89 -17.53 -11.90 9.23
C GLN A 89 -18.36 -10.62 9.42
N ALA A 90 -17.74 -9.45 9.42
CA ALA A 90 -18.45 -8.18 9.56
C ALA A 90 -19.47 -7.95 8.43
N LEU A 91 -19.14 -8.32 7.19
CA LEU A 91 -20.05 -8.25 6.04
C LEU A 91 -21.23 -9.22 6.18
N ILE A 92 -20.98 -10.42 6.71
CA ILE A 92 -22.02 -11.42 7.02
C ILE A 92 -22.98 -10.88 8.07
N ASP A 93 -22.45 -10.38 9.19
CA ASP A 93 -23.24 -9.87 10.31
C ASP A 93 -24.06 -8.63 9.91
N ALA A 94 -23.53 -7.80 9.02
CA ALA A 94 -24.23 -6.65 8.45
C ALA A 94 -25.38 -7.03 7.49
N GLY A 95 -25.42 -8.29 7.04
CA GLY A 95 -26.44 -8.76 6.10
C GLY A 95 -26.28 -8.21 4.68
N VAL A 96 -25.02 -8.08 4.22
CA VAL A 96 -24.71 -7.76 2.81
C VAL A 96 -25.21 -8.91 1.93
N GLU A 97 -25.86 -8.57 0.81
CA GLU A 97 -26.51 -9.55 -0.07
C GLU A 97 -25.62 -10.01 -1.23
N ARG A 98 -24.56 -9.27 -1.57
CA ARG A 98 -23.61 -9.64 -2.61
C ARG A 98 -22.25 -9.00 -2.37
N VAL A 99 -21.16 -9.70 -2.73
CA VAL A 99 -19.80 -9.15 -2.69
C VAL A 99 -19.14 -9.27 -4.06
N VAL A 100 -18.55 -8.19 -4.53
CA VAL A 100 -17.66 -8.15 -5.70
C VAL A 100 -16.30 -7.68 -5.22
N PHE A 101 -15.27 -8.51 -5.40
CA PHE A 101 -13.91 -8.16 -5.00
C PHE A 101 -12.93 -8.20 -6.17
N VAL A 102 -11.87 -7.41 -6.10
CA VAL A 102 -10.93 -7.24 -7.23
C VAL A 102 -9.81 -8.29 -7.23
N ALA A 103 -8.97 -8.29 -6.22
CA ALA A 103 -7.80 -9.17 -6.14
C ALA A 103 -7.96 -10.17 -4.98
N ALA A 104 -7.50 -11.41 -5.17
CA ALA A 104 -7.43 -12.37 -4.08
C ALA A 104 -6.31 -11.96 -3.11
N ASP A 105 -6.47 -12.26 -1.82
CA ASP A 105 -5.39 -12.08 -0.86
C ASP A 105 -4.46 -13.30 -0.94
N PRO A 106 -3.18 -13.14 -1.34
CA PRO A 106 -2.26 -14.26 -1.48
C PRO A 106 -1.75 -14.79 -0.13
N SER A 107 -2.03 -14.09 0.98
CA SER A 107 -1.55 -14.49 2.29
C SER A 107 -2.36 -15.67 2.86
N GLU A 108 -1.65 -16.69 3.35
CA GLU A 108 -2.26 -17.82 4.07
C GLU A 108 -2.99 -17.37 5.34
N ARG A 109 -2.55 -16.25 5.92
CA ARG A 109 -3.11 -15.72 7.16
C ARG A 109 -4.47 -15.06 6.95
N ALA A 110 -4.63 -14.24 5.91
CA ALA A 110 -5.79 -13.37 5.76
C ALA A 110 -6.76 -13.78 4.65
N GLY A 111 -6.33 -14.59 3.68
CA GLY A 111 -7.16 -15.05 2.58
C GLY A 111 -8.31 -15.98 2.99
N GLY A 112 -9.12 -16.36 2.01
CA GLY A 112 -10.25 -17.29 2.20
C GLY A 112 -11.58 -16.61 2.53
N GLY A 113 -11.64 -15.28 2.55
CA GLY A 113 -12.87 -14.53 2.83
C GLY A 113 -13.94 -14.76 1.78
N ALA A 114 -13.54 -14.92 0.52
CA ALA A 114 -14.47 -15.25 -0.57
C ALA A 114 -15.09 -16.64 -0.40
N ALA A 115 -14.39 -17.59 0.24
CA ALA A 115 -14.97 -18.89 0.56
C ALA A 115 -15.95 -18.79 1.73
N LEU A 116 -15.55 -18.11 2.82
CA LEU A 116 -16.39 -17.91 4.01
C LEU A 116 -17.72 -17.22 3.68
N LEU A 117 -17.69 -16.16 2.84
CA LEU A 117 -18.88 -15.46 2.40
C LEU A 117 -19.82 -16.36 1.59
N ARG A 118 -19.27 -17.20 0.71
CA ARG A 118 -20.07 -18.17 -0.07
C ARG A 118 -20.70 -19.25 0.81
N GLU A 119 -19.98 -19.73 1.82
CA GLU A 119 -20.50 -20.69 2.80
C GLU A 119 -21.66 -20.10 3.62
N ALA A 120 -21.62 -18.80 3.89
CA ALA A 120 -22.72 -18.06 4.51
C ALA A 120 -23.90 -17.75 3.55
N GLY A 121 -23.84 -18.21 2.30
CA GLY A 121 -24.89 -18.03 1.30
C GLY A 121 -24.85 -16.69 0.55
N ILE A 122 -23.79 -15.89 0.73
CA ILE A 122 -23.61 -14.62 0.02
C ILE A 122 -22.96 -14.90 -1.35
N PRO A 123 -23.57 -14.50 -2.48
CA PRO A 123 -22.93 -14.55 -3.79
C PRO A 123 -21.66 -13.68 -3.84
N VAL A 124 -20.55 -14.29 -4.26
CA VAL A 124 -19.24 -13.62 -4.34
C VAL A 124 -18.66 -13.75 -5.75
N GLU A 125 -18.39 -12.61 -6.38
CA GLU A 125 -17.81 -12.50 -7.72
C GLU A 125 -16.43 -11.83 -7.66
N LYS A 126 -15.48 -12.36 -8.44
CA LYS A 126 -14.17 -11.70 -8.63
C LYS A 126 -14.25 -10.82 -9.88
N ALA A 127 -13.73 -9.60 -9.79
CA ALA A 127 -13.71 -8.66 -10.90
C ALA A 127 -12.79 -9.11 -12.05
N SER A 128 -12.94 -8.45 -13.20
CA SER A 128 -12.15 -8.78 -14.40
C SER A 128 -10.66 -8.43 -14.22
N PRO A 129 -9.76 -9.00 -15.05
CA PRO A 129 -8.32 -8.77 -14.95
C PRO A 129 -7.89 -7.31 -15.01
N ARG A 130 -8.69 -6.42 -15.64
CA ARG A 130 -8.41 -4.97 -15.69
C ARG A 130 -8.31 -4.37 -14.29
N PHE A 131 -9.25 -4.73 -13.42
CA PHE A 131 -9.29 -4.23 -12.05
C PHE A 131 -8.18 -4.84 -11.21
N GLU A 132 -7.91 -6.14 -11.39
CA GLU A 132 -6.84 -6.81 -10.67
C GLU A 132 -5.48 -6.15 -10.97
N GLN A 133 -5.22 -5.77 -12.23
CA GLN A 133 -4.03 -5.02 -12.60
C GLN A 133 -3.94 -3.66 -11.86
N SER A 134 -5.04 -2.92 -11.76
CA SER A 134 -5.09 -1.65 -11.02
C SER A 134 -4.86 -1.82 -9.51
N SER A 135 -5.49 -2.84 -8.89
CA SER A 135 -5.28 -3.13 -7.45
C SER A 135 -3.85 -3.58 -7.17
N ARG A 136 -3.26 -4.41 -8.04
CA ARG A 136 -1.86 -4.83 -7.95
C ARG A 136 -0.90 -3.66 -8.14
N ALA A 137 -1.18 -2.73 -9.06
CA ALA A 137 -0.36 -1.54 -9.24
C ALA A 137 -0.38 -0.62 -8.00
N LEU A 138 -1.53 -0.50 -7.31
CA LEU A 138 -1.62 0.26 -6.05
C LEU A 138 -0.83 -0.38 -4.90
N ASN A 139 -0.65 -1.71 -4.94
CA ASN A 139 -0.12 -2.53 -3.86
C ASN A 139 1.08 -3.39 -4.28
N GLU A 140 1.88 -2.96 -5.26
CA GLU A 140 2.92 -3.77 -5.90
C GLU A 140 3.88 -4.38 -4.86
N GLY A 141 4.40 -3.53 -3.96
CA GLY A 141 5.33 -3.97 -2.91
C GLY A 141 4.70 -4.94 -1.91
N TRP A 142 3.41 -4.75 -1.59
CA TRP A 142 2.68 -5.61 -0.67
C TRP A 142 2.41 -6.99 -1.29
N PHE A 143 1.89 -7.04 -2.53
CA PHE A 143 1.66 -8.30 -3.24
C PHE A 143 2.96 -9.09 -3.40
N PHE A 144 4.03 -8.42 -3.82
CA PHE A 144 5.33 -9.06 -3.95
C PHE A 144 5.79 -9.66 -2.62
N ALA A 145 5.68 -8.91 -1.52
CA ALA A 145 6.08 -9.38 -0.20
C ALA A 145 5.24 -10.55 0.30
N ALA A 146 3.92 -10.50 0.11
CA ALA A 146 3.00 -11.56 0.52
C ALA A 146 3.21 -12.85 -0.29
N GLU A 147 3.49 -12.75 -1.60
CA GLU A 147 3.69 -13.90 -2.49
C GLU A 147 5.07 -14.54 -2.34
N HIS A 148 6.11 -13.74 -2.05
CA HIS A 148 7.51 -14.22 -2.05
C HIS A 148 8.15 -14.32 -0.67
N GLY A 149 7.47 -13.86 0.39
CA GLY A 149 8.00 -13.85 1.76
C GLY A 149 9.23 -12.95 1.95
N ARG A 150 9.43 -11.95 1.07
CA ARG A 150 10.57 -11.02 1.09
C ARG A 150 10.20 -9.67 0.49
N PRO A 151 10.83 -8.55 0.91
CA PRO A 151 10.43 -7.22 0.44
C PRO A 151 10.68 -7.04 -1.06
N HIS A 152 9.86 -6.19 -1.68
CA HIS A 152 10.14 -5.66 -3.02
C HIS A 152 11.31 -4.68 -2.94
N VAL A 153 12.32 -4.87 -3.79
CA VAL A 153 13.57 -4.09 -3.73
C VAL A 153 13.75 -3.31 -5.03
N THR A 154 13.75 -1.99 -4.91
CA THR A 154 14.19 -1.09 -5.98
C THR A 154 15.66 -0.74 -5.78
N TRP A 155 16.51 -1.15 -6.72
CA TRP A 155 17.90 -0.72 -6.74
C TRP A 155 18.07 0.57 -7.53
N LYS A 156 18.47 1.66 -6.86
CA LYS A 156 18.70 2.95 -7.49
C LYS A 156 20.19 3.26 -7.55
N TYR A 157 20.65 3.73 -8.71
CA TYR A 157 22.00 4.24 -8.91
C TYR A 157 21.97 5.48 -9.83
N ALA A 158 23.05 6.27 -9.85
CA ALA A 158 23.21 7.43 -10.74
C ALA A 158 24.62 7.42 -11.30
N THR A 159 24.76 7.61 -12.61
CA THR A 159 26.05 7.55 -13.30
C THR A 159 26.18 8.64 -14.33
N THR A 160 27.43 8.91 -14.71
CA THR A 160 27.76 9.53 -15.99
C THR A 160 27.32 8.62 -17.16
N LEU A 161 27.37 9.15 -18.39
CA LEU A 161 27.04 8.38 -19.59
C LEU A 161 27.98 7.17 -19.80
N ASP A 162 29.25 7.29 -19.38
CA ASP A 162 30.24 6.22 -19.43
C ASP A 162 30.22 5.31 -18.18
N GLY A 163 29.17 5.39 -17.36
CA GLY A 163 28.89 4.43 -16.28
C GLY A 163 29.66 4.67 -14.98
N ARG A 164 30.14 5.90 -14.72
CA ARG A 164 30.88 6.24 -13.49
C ARG A 164 29.98 6.86 -12.43
N ILE A 165 30.18 6.47 -11.16
CA ILE A 165 29.47 7.01 -10.00
C ILE A 165 30.27 8.09 -9.25
N ALA A 166 31.54 8.27 -9.59
CA ALA A 166 32.46 9.27 -9.06
C ALA A 166 33.64 9.45 -10.03
N ALA A 167 34.32 10.59 -9.95
CA ALA A 167 35.61 10.79 -10.60
C ALA A 167 36.74 10.01 -9.89
N ALA A 168 37.92 9.95 -10.51
CA ALA A 168 39.06 9.21 -9.97
C ALA A 168 39.58 9.75 -8.63
N ASP A 169 39.30 11.03 -8.34
CA ASP A 169 39.61 11.68 -7.06
C ASP A 169 38.53 11.46 -5.99
N GLY A 170 37.47 10.71 -6.29
CA GLY A 170 36.35 10.42 -5.39
C GLY A 170 35.24 11.46 -5.40
N SER A 171 35.37 12.56 -6.16
CA SER A 171 34.30 13.57 -6.26
C SER A 171 33.09 13.00 -7.02
N SER A 172 31.90 13.11 -6.42
CA SER A 172 30.66 12.45 -6.89
C SER A 172 29.43 13.36 -6.88
N ARG A 173 29.58 14.61 -6.42
CA ARG A 173 28.45 15.52 -6.24
C ARG A 173 27.94 16.01 -7.58
N TRP A 174 26.62 15.85 -7.76
CA TRP A 174 25.85 16.43 -8.87
C TRP A 174 26.16 15.87 -10.26
N ILE A 175 26.43 14.56 -10.35
CA ILE A 175 26.42 13.83 -11.62
C ILE A 175 25.06 13.94 -12.32
N THR A 176 23.96 13.83 -11.56
CA THR A 176 22.59 14.05 -12.05
C THR A 176 22.02 15.37 -11.52
N GLY A 177 21.14 16.00 -12.32
CA GLY A 177 20.52 17.30 -12.01
C GLY A 177 19.32 17.24 -11.05
N ASP A 178 18.73 18.41 -10.77
CA ASP A 178 17.64 18.57 -9.79
C ASP A 178 16.43 17.67 -10.04
N ALA A 179 15.99 17.54 -11.29
CA ALA A 179 14.85 16.68 -11.64
C ALA A 179 15.06 15.22 -11.23
N SER A 180 16.26 14.67 -11.44
CA SER A 180 16.61 13.31 -11.02
C SER A 180 16.60 13.17 -9.50
N ARG A 181 16.98 14.22 -8.76
CA ARG A 181 17.00 14.20 -7.30
C ARG A 181 15.62 14.34 -6.69
N ALA A 182 14.75 15.14 -7.31
CA ALA A 182 13.35 15.23 -6.94
C ALA A 182 12.65 13.87 -7.12
N ASP A 183 12.93 13.17 -8.23
CA ASP A 183 12.40 11.81 -8.46
C ASP A 183 12.87 10.81 -7.38
N VAL A 184 14.15 10.87 -6.98
CA VAL A 184 14.64 10.05 -5.86
C VAL A 184 13.92 10.38 -4.56
N HIS A 185 13.56 11.63 -4.29
CA HIS A 185 12.77 11.96 -3.10
C HIS A 185 11.36 11.36 -3.15
N ALA A 186 10.72 11.35 -4.33
CA ALA A 186 9.44 10.67 -4.52
C ALA A 186 9.57 9.14 -4.35
N LEU A 187 10.67 8.54 -4.80
CA LEU A 187 10.96 7.13 -4.56
C LEU A 187 11.11 6.84 -3.06
N ARG A 188 11.87 7.67 -2.33
CA ARG A 188 12.05 7.53 -0.88
C ARG A 188 10.73 7.64 -0.11
N ALA A 189 9.85 8.56 -0.51
CA ALA A 189 8.54 8.73 0.10
C ALA A 189 7.60 7.53 -0.09
N ARG A 190 7.92 6.62 -1.01
CA ARG A 190 7.16 5.38 -1.25
C ARG A 190 7.90 4.12 -0.77
N SER A 191 9.06 4.27 -0.14
CA SER A 191 9.85 3.16 0.38
C SER A 191 9.67 3.03 1.88
N GLY A 192 9.48 1.80 2.39
CA GLY A 192 9.50 1.54 3.84
C GLY A 192 10.89 1.63 4.46
N ALA A 193 11.93 1.39 3.65
CA ALA A 193 13.32 1.47 4.09
C ALA A 193 14.24 1.92 2.95
N ILE A 194 15.35 2.56 3.31
CA ILE A 194 16.47 2.86 2.42
C ILE A 194 17.71 2.18 2.95
N VAL A 195 18.37 1.42 2.08
CA VAL A 195 19.57 0.67 2.43
C VAL A 195 20.78 1.31 1.76
N VAL A 196 21.83 1.56 2.54
CA VAL A 196 23.15 1.96 2.04
C VAL A 196 24.26 1.16 2.71
N GLY A 197 25.41 1.06 2.06
CA GLY A 197 26.61 0.50 2.68
C GLY A 197 27.30 1.54 3.58
N THR A 198 28.12 1.07 4.52
CA THR A 198 29.02 1.95 5.32
C THR A 198 29.91 2.84 4.45
N GLY A 199 30.20 2.46 3.20
CA GLY A 199 30.97 3.31 2.27
C GLY A 199 30.24 4.60 1.95
N THR A 200 28.97 4.51 1.55
CA THR A 200 28.12 5.68 1.30
C THR A 200 27.90 6.49 2.57
N ALA A 201 27.62 5.82 3.69
CA ALA A 201 27.37 6.50 4.96
C ALA A 201 28.56 7.38 5.39
N LEU A 202 29.80 6.87 5.25
CA LEU A 202 31.00 7.57 5.65
C LEU A 202 31.46 8.63 4.63
N THR A 203 31.29 8.37 3.33
CA THR A 203 31.75 9.29 2.27
C THR A 203 30.80 10.48 2.09
N ASP A 204 29.49 10.22 2.11
CA ASP A 204 28.49 11.23 1.72
C ASP A 204 27.77 11.86 2.92
N ASP A 205 27.84 11.23 4.10
CA ASP A 205 27.05 11.55 5.31
C ASP A 205 25.60 11.98 4.98
N PRO A 206 24.81 11.09 4.34
CA PRO A 206 23.49 11.44 3.86
C PRO A 206 22.46 11.38 4.99
N ALA A 207 21.49 12.29 5.00
CA ALA A 207 20.33 12.15 5.89
C ALA A 207 19.34 11.04 5.45
N LEU A 208 19.35 10.70 4.15
CA LEU A 208 18.42 9.74 3.52
C LEU A 208 16.92 10.01 3.71
N THR A 209 16.52 11.22 4.09
CA THR A 209 15.10 11.60 4.24
C THR A 209 14.36 11.79 2.92
N ALA A 210 13.03 11.73 2.98
CA ALA A 210 12.13 12.09 1.89
C ALA A 210 11.73 13.57 2.00
N ARG A 211 11.97 14.36 0.94
CA ARG A 211 11.70 15.80 0.90
C ARG A 211 10.96 16.13 -0.40
N CYS A 212 9.66 15.91 -0.38
CA CYS A 212 8.80 16.15 -1.53
C CYS A 212 7.35 16.36 -1.08
N SER A 213 6.51 16.85 -2.00
CA SER A 213 5.06 17.00 -1.76
C SER A 213 4.34 15.68 -1.45
N ALA A 214 4.89 14.54 -1.86
CA ALA A 214 4.35 13.21 -1.55
C ALA A 214 4.76 12.69 -0.15
N TYR A 215 5.50 13.49 0.63
CA TYR A 215 5.91 13.12 1.99
C TYR A 215 4.71 13.12 2.92
N THR A 216 4.47 12.00 3.61
CA THR A 216 3.32 11.78 4.50
C THR A 216 3.67 11.96 5.97
N GLY A 217 4.81 12.57 6.29
CA GLY A 217 5.24 12.80 7.67
C GLY A 217 6.05 11.66 8.30
N HIS A 218 6.32 10.58 7.56
CA HIS A 218 7.13 9.46 8.02
C HIS A 218 8.35 9.27 7.13
N ASP A 219 9.54 9.39 7.71
CA ASP A 219 10.78 9.06 7.02
C ASP A 219 10.95 7.54 6.92
N PRO A 220 11.56 7.05 5.83
CA PRO A 220 11.85 5.63 5.67
C PRO A 220 12.88 5.15 6.70
N LEU A 221 12.79 3.89 7.11
CA LEU A 221 13.81 3.27 7.95
C LEU A 221 15.19 3.35 7.25
N ARG A 222 16.16 3.95 7.92
CA ARG A 222 17.54 4.09 7.44
C ARG A 222 18.34 2.86 7.85
N VAL A 223 18.70 2.02 6.87
CA VAL A 223 19.44 0.79 7.11
C VAL A 223 20.86 0.92 6.58
N VAL A 224 21.85 0.82 7.47
CA VAL A 224 23.27 0.81 7.09
C VAL A 224 23.83 -0.59 7.23
N VAL A 225 24.46 -1.08 6.15
CA VAL A 225 25.06 -2.42 6.11
C VAL A 225 26.58 -2.31 5.99
N GLY A 226 27.30 -2.97 6.89
CA GLY A 226 28.75 -3.12 6.82
C GLY A 226 29.39 -3.42 8.18
N HIS A 227 30.72 -3.48 8.19
CA HIS A 227 31.53 -3.84 9.37
C HIS A 227 32.23 -2.65 10.03
N ARG A 228 31.85 -1.43 9.68
CA ARG A 228 32.45 -0.19 10.21
C ARG A 228 31.39 0.55 10.99
N ASP A 229 31.81 1.11 12.11
CA ASP A 229 30.96 1.98 12.93
C ASP A 229 30.67 3.29 12.21
N LEU A 230 29.51 3.87 12.53
CA LEU A 230 29.17 5.22 12.11
C LEU A 230 29.77 6.23 13.10
N PRO A 231 30.22 7.41 12.62
CA PRO A 231 30.53 8.54 13.48
C PRO A 231 29.32 8.91 14.34
N ALA A 232 29.57 9.31 15.59
CA ALA A 232 28.50 9.69 16.52
C ALA A 232 27.70 10.92 16.06
N ASP A 233 28.28 11.72 15.18
CA ASP A 233 27.70 12.91 14.55
C ASP A 233 27.12 12.64 13.15
N SER A 234 26.99 11.37 12.73
CA SER A 234 26.40 11.07 11.43
C SER A 234 24.94 11.51 11.35
N ARG A 235 24.56 12.11 10.22
CA ARG A 235 23.18 12.53 9.92
C ARG A 235 22.19 11.37 9.84
N LEU A 236 22.69 10.14 9.73
CA LEU A 236 21.87 8.93 9.80
C LEU A 236 21.42 8.60 11.22
N LEU A 237 22.07 9.15 12.25
CA LEU A 237 21.73 8.98 13.66
C LEU A 237 20.83 10.10 14.19
N GLU A 238 20.64 11.19 13.41
CA GLU A 238 19.69 12.24 13.76
C GLU A 238 18.28 11.64 13.89
N PRO A 239 17.53 11.98 14.95
CA PRO A 239 16.14 11.55 15.10
C PRO A 239 15.32 11.99 13.88
N GLU A 240 14.23 11.27 13.61
CA GLU A 240 13.28 11.66 12.56
C GLU A 240 12.89 13.13 12.78
N GLY A 241 13.20 13.98 11.80
CA GLY A 241 12.89 15.39 11.90
C GLY A 241 11.39 15.57 11.70
N GLU A 242 10.71 16.19 12.66
CA GLU A 242 9.51 16.97 12.34
C GLU A 242 9.97 18.10 11.41
N ILE A 243 9.53 18.08 10.15
CA ILE A 243 9.69 19.21 9.23
C ILE A 243 8.58 20.22 9.51
#